data_AF-A0A847FLF9-F1
#
_entry.id   AF-A0A847FLF9-F1
#
_cell.length_a   1.000
_cell.length_b   1.000
_cell.length_c   1.000
_cell.angle_alpha   90.00
_cell.angle_beta   90.00
_cell.angle_gamma   90.00
#
_symmetry.space_group_name_H-M   'P 1'
#
loop_
_entity.id
_entity.type
_entity.pdbx_description
1 polymer ?
#
loop_
_entity_poly.entity_id
_entity_poly.type
_entity_poly.pdbx_seq_one_letter_code
_entity_poly.pdbx_strand_id
1 'polypeptide(L)' 'MTTRLDEFRAYRERMNERILGAGHLGIKRFFNLDTKAYEDGALPARTKELLGLVASAVLRCDDCIDYHLIQCVAAGIG' A
#
# COMPACT_ATOMS: atom_id res chain seq x y z
N MET A 1 20.85 -13.89 -3.54
CA MET A 1 19.86 -13.71 -4.61
C MET A 1 18.75 -12.85 -4.06
N THR A 2 18.39 -11.77 -4.76
CA THR A 2 17.25 -10.91 -4.43
C THR A 2 15.96 -11.62 -4.83
N THR A 3 14.92 -11.56 -4.02
CA THR A 3 13.60 -12.10 -4.37
C THR A 3 12.76 -11.06 -5.11
N ARG A 4 11.71 -11.48 -5.83
CA ARG A 4 10.72 -10.56 -6.43
C ARG A 4 10.14 -9.58 -5.38
N LEU A 5 9.91 -10.06 -4.16
CA LEU A 5 9.37 -9.24 -3.07
C LEU A 5 10.36 -8.15 -2.63
N ASP A 6 11.65 -8.49 -2.58
CA ASP A 6 12.71 -7.52 -2.28
C ASP A 6 12.80 -6.43 -3.37
N GLU A 7 12.68 -6.83 -4.65
CA GLU A 7 12.67 -5.91 -5.78
C GLU A 7 11.48 -4.95 -5.72
N PHE A 8 10.27 -5.47 -5.44
CA PHE A 8 9.07 -4.65 -5.23
C PHE A 8 9.26 -3.62 -4.11
N ARG A 9 9.75 -4.05 -2.95
CA ARG A 9 9.99 -3.16 -1.80
C ARG A 9 10.98 -2.06 -2.15
N ALA A 10 12.12 -2.42 -2.74
CA ALA A 10 13.16 -1.48 -3.14
C ALA A 10 12.66 -0.49 -4.21
N TYR A 11 11.85 -0.95 -5.16
CA TYR A 11 11.26 -0.08 -6.17
C TYR A 11 10.27 0.92 -5.56
N ARG A 12 9.35 0.45 -4.70
CA ARG A 12 8.34 1.28 -4.05
C ARG A 12 8.97 2.35 -3.16
N GLU A 13 10.00 2.00 -2.39
CA GLU A 13 10.75 2.97 -1.56
C GLU A 13 11.36 4.09 -2.41
N ARG A 14 12.15 3.74 -3.43
CA ARG A 14 12.78 4.72 -4.33
C ARG A 14 11.74 5.63 -5.01
N MET A 15 10.62 5.06 -5.46
CA MET A 15 9.57 5.85 -6.12
C MET A 15 8.81 6.74 -5.14
N ASN A 16 8.51 6.28 -3.93
CA ASN A 16 7.88 7.10 -2.91
C ASN A 16 8.76 8.28 -2.52
N GLU A 17 10.07 8.07 -2.34
CA GLU A 17 11.03 9.17 -2.09
C GLU A 17 10.98 10.22 -3.21
N ARG A 18 11.02 9.78 -4.47
CA ARG A 18 10.96 10.68 -5.62
C ARG A 18 9.63 11.43 -5.71
N ILE A 19 8.50 10.74 -5.52
CA ILE A 19 7.16 11.31 -5.62
C ILE A 19 6.92 12.33 -4.50
N LEU A 20 7.26 11.98 -3.26
CA LEU A 20 7.09 12.87 -2.11
C LEU A 20 8.12 14.03 -2.12
N GLY A 21 9.31 13.78 -2.66
CA GLY A 21 10.36 14.79 -2.86
C GLY A 21 10.02 15.83 -3.95
N ALA A 22 9.01 15.58 -4.79
CA ALA A 22 8.57 16.54 -5.81
C ALA A 22 7.93 17.82 -5.23
N GLY A 23 7.65 17.87 -3.92
CA GLY A 23 7.14 19.07 -3.25
C GLY A 23 5.71 19.47 -3.64
N HIS A 24 4.97 18.61 -4.36
CA HIS A 24 3.62 18.93 -4.83
C HIS A 24 2.56 18.68 -3.74
N LEU A 25 1.89 19.75 -3.28
CA LEU A 25 0.90 19.68 -2.20
C LEU A 25 -0.24 18.68 -2.46
N GLY A 26 -0.74 18.63 -3.70
CA GLY A 26 -1.80 17.69 -4.10
C GLY A 26 -1.40 16.22 -3.94
N ILE A 27 -0.19 15.84 -4.38
CA ILE A 27 0.37 14.50 -4.21
C ILE A 27 0.49 14.16 -2.72
N LYS A 28 1.05 15.07 -1.91
CA LYS A 28 1.19 14.87 -0.46
C LYS A 28 -0.16 14.64 0.22
N ARG A 29 -1.19 15.41 -0.15
CA ARG A 29 -2.55 15.23 0.38
C ARG A 29 -3.17 13.90 -0.03
N PHE A 30 -2.99 13.49 -1.29
CA PHE A 30 -3.51 12.21 -1.78
C PHE A 30 -2.87 11.02 -1.08
N PHE A 31 -1.54 11.01 -0.93
CA PHE A 31 -0.83 9.95 -0.21
C PHE A 31 -1.23 9.88 1.26
N ASN A 32 -1.42 11.03 1.91
CA ASN A 32 -1.91 11.08 3.28
C ASN A 32 -3.37 10.56 3.37
N LEU A 33 -4.23 10.87 2.40
CA LEU A 33 -5.59 10.33 2.37
C LEU A 33 -5.58 8.81 2.20
N ASP A 34 -4.78 8.29 1.27
CA ASP A 34 -4.60 6.85 1.03
C ASP A 34 -4.14 6.13 2.30
N THR A 35 -3.09 6.63 2.97
CA THR A 35 -2.60 6.07 4.24
C THR A 35 -3.69 6.07 5.32
N LYS A 36 -4.41 7.19 5.48
CA LYS A 36 -5.46 7.32 6.49
C LYS A 36 -6.68 6.46 6.23
N ALA A 37 -6.94 6.09 4.98
CA ALA A 37 -8.08 5.24 4.65
C ALA A 37 -8.01 3.89 5.37
N TYR A 38 -6.80 3.37 5.61
CA TYR A 38 -6.55 2.05 6.21
C TYR A 38 -6.34 2.08 7.74
N GLU A 39 -6.33 3.25 8.40
CA GLU A 39 -6.25 3.36 9.86
C GLU A 39 -7.50 2.77 10.55
N ASP A 40 -7.39 2.39 11.83
CA ASP A 40 -8.52 1.87 12.61
C ASP A 40 -9.68 2.87 12.70
N GLY A 41 -10.91 2.35 12.73
CA GLY A 41 -12.12 3.14 12.91
C GLY A 41 -13.33 2.25 13.17
N ALA A 42 -14.46 2.53 12.51
CA ALA A 42 -15.63 1.66 12.56
C ALA A 42 -15.35 0.23 12.05
N LEU A 43 -14.35 0.09 11.17
CA LEU A 43 -13.76 -1.18 10.78
C LEU A 43 -12.30 -1.22 11.25
N PRO A 44 -11.81 -2.36 11.79
CA PRO A 44 -10.40 -2.54 12.09
C PRO A 44 -9.53 -2.43 10.84
N ALA A 45 -8.29 -1.96 11.00
CA ALA A 45 -7.31 -1.80 9.93
C ALA A 45 -7.12 -3.10 9.13
N ARG A 46 -7.03 -4.26 9.82
CA ARG A 46 -6.94 -5.58 9.18
C ARG A 46 -8.09 -5.88 8.20
N THR A 47 -9.30 -5.44 8.52
CA THR A 47 -10.46 -5.60 7.64
C THR A 47 -10.34 -4.68 6.44
N LYS A 48 -9.85 -3.46 6.63
CA LYS A 48 -9.63 -2.51 5.55
C LYS A 48 -8.54 -2.95 4.59
N GLU A 49 -7.47 -3.56 5.08
CA GLU A 49 -6.41 -4.12 4.23
C GLU A 49 -6.93 -5.27 3.34
N LEU A 50 -7.84 -6.10 3.85
CA LEU A 50 -8.55 -7.09 3.02
C LEU A 50 -9.42 -6.44 1.94
N LEU A 51 -10.12 -5.35 2.28
CA LEU A 51 -10.89 -4.58 1.28
C LEU A 51 -9.97 -3.95 0.23
N GLY A 52 -8.80 -3.45 0.64
CA GLY A 52 -7.76 -2.95 -0.26
C GLY A 52 -7.24 -4.04 -1.20
N LEU A 53 -7.01 -5.25 -0.69
CA LEU A 53 -6.63 -6.41 -1.49
C LEU A 53 -7.70 -6.78 -2.51
N VAL A 54 -8.98 -6.86 -2.09
CA VAL A 54 -10.11 -7.14 -2.99
C VAL A 54 -10.22 -6.07 -4.08
N ALA A 55 -10.15 -4.79 -3.71
CA ALA A 55 -10.19 -3.67 -4.66
C ALA A 55 -9.02 -3.73 -5.66
N SER A 56 -7.82 -4.06 -5.18
CA SER A 56 -6.61 -4.18 -6.01
C SER A 56 -6.70 -5.33 -7.01
N ALA A 57 -7.26 -6.46 -6.60
CA ALA A 57 -7.49 -7.62 -7.46
C ALA A 57 -8.48 -7.31 -8.59
N VAL A 58 -9.61 -6.65 -8.28
CA VAL A 58 -10.61 -6.28 -9.32
C VAL A 58 -10.09 -5.21 -10.27
N LEU A 59 -9.20 -4.31 -9.80
CA LEU A 59 -8.53 -3.31 -10.62
C LEU A 59 -7.33 -3.86 -11.40
N ARG A 60 -6.89 -5.10 -11.11
CA ARG A 60 -5.70 -5.74 -11.71
C ARG A 60 -4.42 -4.91 -11.53
N CYS A 61 -4.22 -4.37 -10.33
CA CYS A 61 -3.00 -3.65 -9.98
C CYS A 61 -2.04 -4.57 -9.20
N ASP A 62 -1.07 -5.15 -9.88
CA ASP A 62 -0.13 -6.10 -9.27
C ASP A 62 0.66 -5.50 -8.10
N ASP A 63 1.17 -4.28 -8.23
CA ASP A 63 1.88 -3.58 -7.15
C ASP A 63 0.97 -3.29 -5.94
N CYS A 64 -0.31 -3.03 -6.18
CA CYS A 64 -1.29 -2.81 -5.11
C CYS A 64 -1.65 -4.14 -4.43
N ILE A 65 -1.76 -5.23 -5.19
CA ILE A 65 -1.96 -6.59 -4.67
C ILE A 65 -0.77 -6.98 -3.78
N ASP A 66 0.45 -6.82 -4.28
CA ASP A 66 1.69 -7.13 -3.52
C ASP A 66 1.76 -6.27 -2.24
N TYR A 67 1.40 -4.98 -2.30
CA TYR A 67 1.31 -4.12 -1.13
C TYR A 67 0.30 -4.64 -0.10
N HIS A 68 -0.96 -4.86 -0.49
CA HIS A 68 -2.01 -5.26 0.45
C HIS A 68 -1.81 -6.69 0.97
N LEU A 69 -1.16 -7.58 0.23
CA LEU A 69 -0.75 -8.90 0.75
C LEU A 69 0.26 -8.76 1.89
N ILE A 70 1.29 -7.92 1.73
CA ILE A 70 2.27 -7.65 2.80
C ILE A 70 1.57 -7.10 4.04
N GLN A 71 0.66 -6.15 3.86
CA GLN A 71 -0.10 -5.54 4.96
C GLN A 71 -1.04 -6.55 5.65
N CYS A 72 -1.72 -7.41 4.88
CA CYS A 72 -2.56 -8.46 5.44
C CYS A 72 -1.76 -9.44 6.30
N VAL A 73 -0.61 -9.92 5.81
CA VAL A 73 0.27 -10.82 6.59
C VAL A 73 0.79 -10.11 7.85
N ALA A 74 1.21 -8.85 7.74
CA ALA A 74 1.64 -8.06 8.90
C ALA A 74 0.51 -7.87 9.93
N ALA A 75 -0.75 -7.81 9.48
CA ALA A 75 -1.93 -7.74 10.32
C ALA A 75 -2.41 -9.11 10.85
N GLY A 76 -1.64 -10.18 10.65
CA GLY A 76 -1.92 -11.53 11.16
C GLY A 76 -2.95 -12.31 10.36
N ILE A 77 -3.17 -11.96 9.09
CA ILE A 77 -4.03 -12.70 8.17
C ILE A 77 -3.15 -13.72 7.43
N GLY A 78 -3.47 -15.01 7.57
CA GLY A 78 -2.76 -16.13 6.97
C GLY A 78 -3.68 -17.31 6.69
#